data_AF-A0A3D0M2A3-F1
#
_entry.id   AF-A0A3D0M2A3-F1
#
_cell.length_a   1.000
_cell.length_b   1.000
_cell.length_c   1.000
_cell.angle_alpha   90.00
_cell.angle_beta   90.00
_cell.angle_gamma   90.00
#
_symmetry.space_group_name_H-M   'P 1'
#
loop_
_entity.id
_entity.type
_entity.pdbx_description
1 polymer ?
#
loop_
_entity_poly.entity_id
_entity_poly.type
_entity_poly.pdbx_seq_one_letter_code
_entity_poly.pdbx_strand_id
1 'polypeptide(L)'
;MPNRLYQDYIKVDPNFIPVFSRNSDQVYPDKWQSFFPHDSFKTILTSTIEMLEKGSETKDRSLWMSGAYGTGKTYASFTIKHILEDPIDKIEPYFIANNMQALFARVKGIRSRGNILVVHKSASADINSQNKLFNTITESVKDALRSKGYSYMGASSMMDKILLTLKDPDSAFNFRAAFNKYRARFTEYSSVDGVIADLEELDTEDKLDLLDTIIKVAEDESYNWSVTPDEVINWVEDVRKGNGLYAIVFMWDEFTEYFRNNQNNITGLQEIAMASSRTSFYFFLITHSDANQLIADQTARKIIEARFRQYQISIGENTAFKLLGQALRHEKDLDGEWNKTKEELWLSVKRGTVDLIKDKDSSIQNDDFKNLLPMQPYTAYLLKFIAQDISSNQRTMFQFLSGDYIEGDEERTNFKWFIEHYGYEYGKWNFLTADYLWDYFFHASNVDFDSSFTDAVSHYNTYESICVVNGKPDSSESINRKRVLKVSLLLSALQTKNGSTSRTGATSLLRPTKKNICSCFVGTSIENKVSDILDDLVNKGALGSIEDLDKGTLYVMTTALHDKERLTKMEEDARRTFPFEKLIVDTGYDITKQFIPTDYLKYRCRIIPVTPSNARSETEIIIEANQIPTFYLFAKNEAE
;
A
#
# COMPACT_ATOMS: atom_id res chain seq x y z
N MET A 1 -38.72 14.73 10.27
CA MET A 1 -37.54 15.13 11.05
C MET A 1 -36.81 16.20 10.23
N PRO A 2 -36.24 17.25 10.83
CA PRO A 2 -35.41 18.18 10.08
C PRO A 2 -34.28 17.39 9.39
N ASN A 3 -34.06 17.63 8.10
CA ASN A 3 -33.08 16.88 7.33
C ASN A 3 -31.67 17.36 7.70
N ARG A 4 -31.01 16.67 8.63
CA ARG A 4 -29.64 16.96 9.07
C ARG A 4 -28.64 16.52 8.01
N LEU A 5 -27.58 17.28 7.87
CA LEU A 5 -26.43 16.90 7.06
C LEU A 5 -25.63 15.80 7.77
N TYR A 6 -24.89 14.99 7.01
CA TYR A 6 -24.10 13.91 7.58
C TYR A 6 -23.01 14.40 8.55
N GLN A 7 -22.48 15.61 8.34
CA GLN A 7 -21.52 16.27 9.25
C GLN A 7 -22.03 16.43 10.70
N ASP A 8 -23.34 16.46 10.89
CA ASP A 8 -23.93 16.53 12.24
C ASP A 8 -23.72 15.21 13.00
N TYR A 9 -23.73 14.08 12.27
CA TYR A 9 -23.60 12.73 12.84
C TYR A 9 -22.17 12.20 12.84
N ILE A 10 -21.40 12.51 11.79
CA ILE A 10 -20.09 11.93 11.52
C ILE A 10 -19.09 13.05 11.27
N LYS A 11 -17.91 12.94 11.88
CA LYS A 11 -16.79 13.83 11.64
C LYS A 11 -15.56 12.99 11.33
N VAL A 12 -14.70 13.47 10.45
CA VAL A 12 -13.38 12.86 10.27
C VAL A 12 -12.49 13.32 11.43
N ASP A 13 -11.75 12.39 12.05
CA ASP A 13 -10.92 12.70 13.21
C ASP A 13 -9.86 13.77 12.85
N PRO A 14 -9.96 15.00 13.40
CA PRO A 14 -8.99 16.06 13.11
C PRO A 14 -7.61 15.74 13.68
N ASN A 15 -7.52 14.75 14.58
CA ASN A 15 -6.26 14.32 15.17
C ASN A 15 -5.54 13.25 14.36
N PHE A 16 -6.12 12.75 13.28
CA PHE A 16 -5.50 11.76 12.43
C PHE A 16 -4.30 12.38 11.68
N ILE A 17 -3.10 11.83 11.89
CA ILE A 17 -1.86 12.35 11.30
C ILE A 17 -1.53 11.53 10.04
N PRO A 18 -1.64 12.08 8.81
CA PRO A 18 -1.35 11.35 7.58
C PRO A 18 0.15 11.11 7.37
N VAL A 19 1.02 11.92 7.99
CA VAL A 19 2.49 11.77 7.96
C VAL A 19 3.04 11.96 9.36
N PHE A 20 3.36 10.86 10.03
CA PHE A 20 4.01 10.89 11.34
C PHE A 20 5.51 11.05 11.16
N SER A 21 6.12 11.99 11.90
CA SER A 21 7.55 12.31 11.85
C SER A 21 8.06 12.60 13.26
N ARG A 22 9.39 12.69 13.42
CA ARG A 22 10.00 13.12 14.69
C ARG A 22 9.49 14.48 15.16
N ASN A 23 9.29 15.43 14.23
CA ASN A 23 8.75 16.74 14.57
C ASN A 23 7.26 16.63 14.98
N SER A 24 6.47 15.82 14.28
CA SER A 24 5.08 15.57 14.64
C SER A 24 4.95 14.99 16.05
N ASP A 25 5.86 14.08 16.41
CA ASP A 25 5.93 13.46 17.74
C ASP A 25 6.27 14.46 18.85
N GLN A 26 7.24 15.33 18.61
CA GLN A 26 7.63 16.39 19.55
C GLN A 26 6.52 17.41 19.77
N VAL A 27 5.82 17.81 18.70
CA VAL A 27 4.73 18.79 18.78
C VAL A 27 3.47 18.18 19.39
N TYR A 28 3.21 16.90 19.14
CA TYR A 28 2.00 16.22 19.62
C TYR A 28 2.29 14.86 20.31
N PRO A 29 2.78 14.88 21.56
CA PRO A 29 3.32 13.70 22.24
C PRO A 29 2.35 12.57 22.52
N ASP A 30 1.03 12.82 22.51
CA ASP A 30 0.02 11.78 22.77
C ASP A 30 -0.61 11.22 21.47
N LYS A 31 -0.27 11.78 20.29
CA LYS A 31 -0.85 11.36 19.01
C LYS A 31 -0.36 10.00 18.56
N TRP A 32 0.71 9.47 19.15
CA TRP A 32 1.16 8.13 18.82
C TRP A 32 0.06 7.08 19.06
N GLN A 33 -0.84 7.33 20.01
CA GLN A 33 -1.96 6.44 20.40
C GLN A 33 -3.01 6.27 19.29
N SER A 34 -3.05 7.15 18.29
CA SER A 34 -3.94 7.05 17.15
C SER A 34 -3.45 6.04 16.10
N PHE A 35 -2.26 5.46 16.26
CA PHE A 35 -1.78 4.41 15.37
C PHE A 35 -2.67 3.17 15.48
N PHE A 36 -3.13 2.61 14.36
CA PHE A 36 -3.90 1.37 14.41
C PHE A 36 -2.98 0.14 14.37
N PRO A 37 -2.99 -0.71 15.40
CA PRO A 37 -2.16 -1.91 15.45
C PRO A 37 -2.76 -3.02 14.58
N HIS A 38 -2.48 -2.95 13.29
CA HIS A 38 -2.79 -4.01 12.34
C HIS A 38 -1.97 -5.28 12.63
N ASP A 39 -2.34 -6.42 12.01
CA ASP A 39 -1.80 -7.73 12.41
C ASP A 39 -0.28 -7.83 12.27
N SER A 40 0.29 -7.33 11.17
CA SER A 40 1.75 -7.29 11.00
C SER A 40 2.44 -6.40 12.05
N PHE A 41 1.85 -5.27 12.44
CA PHE A 41 2.36 -4.47 13.56
C PHE A 41 2.28 -5.23 14.89
N LYS A 42 1.18 -5.91 15.17
CA LYS A 42 1.04 -6.74 16.39
C LYS A 42 2.11 -7.82 16.44
N THR A 43 2.42 -8.45 15.31
CA THR A 43 3.52 -9.41 15.20
C THR A 43 4.86 -8.74 15.51
N ILE A 44 5.14 -7.59 14.91
CA ILE A 44 6.40 -6.83 15.12
C ILE A 44 6.55 -6.39 16.58
N LEU A 45 5.49 -5.83 17.17
CA LEU A 45 5.48 -5.43 18.58
C LEU A 45 5.68 -6.66 19.47
N THR A 46 4.99 -7.77 19.20
CA THR A 46 5.20 -9.03 19.92
C THR A 46 6.64 -9.50 19.84
N SER A 47 7.26 -9.46 18.66
CA SER A 47 8.66 -9.82 18.46
C SER A 47 9.64 -8.89 19.18
N THR A 48 9.28 -7.60 19.29
CA THR A 48 10.02 -6.61 20.09
C THR A 48 9.98 -6.96 21.57
N ILE A 49 8.81 -7.36 22.08
CA ILE A 49 8.70 -7.81 23.47
C ILE A 49 9.44 -9.13 23.69
N GLU A 50 9.35 -10.09 22.76
CA GLU A 50 10.11 -11.34 22.82
C GLU A 50 11.63 -11.13 22.82
N MET A 51 12.11 -10.16 22.04
CA MET A 51 13.51 -9.73 22.02
C MET A 51 13.97 -9.34 23.43
N LEU A 52 13.16 -8.53 24.10
CA LEU A 52 13.45 -7.97 25.41
C LEU A 52 13.22 -8.99 26.54
N GLU A 53 12.35 -9.99 26.34
CA GLU A 53 12.16 -11.08 27.30
C GLU A 53 13.35 -12.04 27.36
N LYS A 54 14.08 -12.18 26.24
CA LYS A 54 15.24 -13.07 26.05
C LYS A 54 14.94 -14.54 26.31
N GLY A 55 13.78 -15.01 25.84
CA GLY A 55 13.31 -16.38 26.11
C GLY A 55 14.12 -17.48 25.42
N SER A 56 14.87 -17.17 24.35
CA SER A 56 15.78 -18.09 23.65
C SER A 56 16.81 -17.32 22.84
N GLU A 57 17.93 -17.95 22.48
CA GLU A 57 18.96 -17.36 21.62
C GLU A 57 18.44 -16.93 20.24
N THR A 58 17.42 -17.61 19.72
CA THR A 58 16.77 -17.24 18.46
C THR A 58 15.87 -16.02 18.58
N LYS A 59 15.28 -15.79 19.76
CA LYS A 59 14.44 -14.62 20.06
C LYS A 59 15.25 -13.42 20.55
N ASP A 60 16.43 -13.66 21.12
CA ASP A 60 17.38 -12.64 21.61
C ASP A 60 18.22 -12.02 20.46
N ARG A 61 17.53 -11.53 19.42
CA ARG A 61 18.13 -10.98 18.21
C ARG A 61 17.49 -9.67 17.81
N SER A 62 18.31 -8.80 17.22
CA SER A 62 17.90 -7.54 16.61
C SER A 62 16.77 -7.74 15.59
N LEU A 63 15.99 -6.68 15.38
CA LEU A 63 14.83 -6.68 14.49
C LEU A 63 15.09 -5.89 13.22
N TRP A 64 14.43 -6.30 12.15
CA TRP A 64 14.40 -5.58 10.89
C TRP A 64 12.97 -5.55 10.36
N MET A 65 12.38 -4.35 10.28
CA MET A 65 11.10 -4.08 9.65
C MET A 65 11.28 -3.55 8.23
N SER A 66 10.68 -4.18 7.23
CA SER A 66 10.63 -3.70 5.85
C SER A 66 9.20 -3.39 5.40
N GLY A 67 9.02 -2.47 4.45
CA GLY A 67 7.70 -2.22 3.85
C GLY A 67 7.73 -1.05 2.88
N ALA A 68 6.83 -1.01 1.90
CA ALA A 68 6.77 0.04 0.90
C ALA A 68 6.62 1.45 1.51
N TYR A 69 6.83 2.49 0.70
CA TYR A 69 6.53 3.86 1.12
C TYR A 69 5.07 3.98 1.60
N GLY A 70 4.85 4.78 2.63
CA GLY A 70 3.49 5.02 3.10
C GLY A 70 2.81 3.85 3.82
N THR A 71 3.52 2.79 4.23
CA THR A 71 2.94 1.67 5.01
C THR A 71 2.87 1.92 6.52
N GLY A 72 3.15 3.15 6.97
CA GLY A 72 3.13 3.51 8.40
C GLY A 72 4.37 3.09 9.19
N LYS A 73 5.49 2.72 8.55
CA LYS A 73 6.77 2.32 9.19
C LYS A 73 7.22 3.25 10.32
N THR A 74 7.39 4.53 10.01
CA THR A 74 7.81 5.55 10.98
C THR A 74 6.81 5.69 12.11
N TYR A 75 5.51 5.70 11.81
CA TYR A 75 4.48 5.79 12.85
C TYR A 75 4.50 4.54 13.77
N ALA A 76 4.67 3.35 13.20
CA ALA A 76 4.83 2.12 13.94
C ALA A 76 6.07 2.15 14.87
N SER A 77 7.22 2.66 14.40
CA SER A 77 8.42 2.72 15.22
C SER A 77 8.27 3.67 16.41
N PHE A 78 7.67 4.85 16.21
CA PHE A 78 7.35 5.77 17.31
C PHE A 78 6.34 5.16 18.28
N THR A 79 5.31 4.47 17.78
CA THR A 79 4.34 3.76 18.63
C THR A 79 5.05 2.75 19.54
N ILE A 80 5.99 1.96 19.00
CA ILE A 80 6.81 1.03 19.77
C ILE A 80 7.70 1.78 20.78
N LYS A 81 8.34 2.87 20.37
CA LYS A 81 9.16 3.73 21.25
C LYS A 81 8.35 4.17 22.48
N HIS A 82 7.15 4.73 22.28
CA HIS A 82 6.30 5.16 23.39
C HIS A 82 5.85 4.01 24.28
N ILE A 83 5.49 2.86 23.70
CA ILE A 83 5.14 1.66 24.48
C ILE A 83 6.28 1.24 25.42
N LEU A 84 7.54 1.36 24.97
CA LEU A 84 8.71 0.99 25.75
C LEU A 84 9.10 2.05 26.81
N GLU A 85 8.83 3.32 26.55
CA GLU A 85 9.37 4.44 27.34
C GLU A 85 8.34 5.21 28.18
N ASP A 86 7.15 5.48 27.66
CA ASP A 86 6.15 6.34 28.31
C ASP A 86 5.59 5.70 29.58
N PRO A 87 5.07 6.44 30.57
CA PRO A 87 4.45 5.86 31.77
C PRO A 87 3.39 4.78 31.46
N ILE A 88 3.29 3.75 32.31
CA ILE A 88 2.40 2.59 32.09
C ILE A 88 0.93 3.00 31.95
N ASP A 89 0.50 3.99 32.73
CA ASP A 89 -0.83 4.59 32.72
C ASP A 89 -1.15 5.30 31.39
N LYS A 90 -0.15 5.86 30.71
CA LYS A 90 -0.33 6.47 29.39
C LYS A 90 -0.51 5.44 28.28
N ILE A 91 0.11 4.28 28.39
CA ILE A 91 0.07 3.26 27.33
C ILE A 91 -1.12 2.29 27.50
N GLU A 92 -1.63 2.10 28.72
CA GLU A 92 -2.72 1.15 29.00
C GLU A 92 -3.99 1.38 28.16
N PRO A 93 -4.51 2.62 27.99
CA PRO A 93 -5.69 2.87 27.17
C PRO A 93 -5.53 2.39 25.73
N TYR A 94 -4.33 2.53 25.15
CA TYR A 94 -4.02 2.08 23.80
C TYR A 94 -4.16 0.56 23.66
N PHE A 95 -3.68 -0.21 24.64
CA PHE A 95 -3.81 -1.67 24.62
C PHE A 95 -5.25 -2.13 24.84
N ILE A 96 -6.01 -1.45 25.69
CA ILE A 96 -7.42 -1.75 25.94
C ILE A 96 -8.26 -1.49 24.69
N ALA A 97 -8.12 -0.30 24.10
CA ALA A 97 -8.88 0.10 22.91
C ALA A 97 -8.66 -0.84 21.72
N ASN A 98 -7.49 -1.48 21.65
CA ASN A 98 -7.09 -2.35 20.54
C ASN A 98 -7.13 -3.85 20.86
N ASN A 99 -7.72 -4.24 21.99
CA ASN A 99 -7.84 -5.64 22.44
C ASN A 99 -6.49 -6.38 22.51
N MET A 100 -5.47 -5.75 23.09
CA MET A 100 -4.11 -6.27 23.21
C MET A 100 -3.69 -6.53 24.66
N GLN A 101 -4.65 -6.83 25.57
CA GLN A 101 -4.41 -6.96 27.00
C GLN A 101 -3.37 -8.04 27.36
N ALA A 102 -3.34 -9.15 26.60
CA ALA A 102 -2.33 -10.21 26.80
C ALA A 102 -0.90 -9.71 26.49
N LEU A 103 -0.74 -8.92 25.42
CA LEU A 103 0.54 -8.31 25.07
C LEU A 103 0.93 -7.23 26.08
N PHE A 104 -0.05 -6.47 26.58
CA PHE A 104 0.17 -5.47 27.62
C PHE A 104 0.73 -6.06 28.91
N ALA A 105 0.25 -7.23 29.34
CA ALA A 105 0.82 -7.93 30.50
C ALA A 105 2.31 -8.26 30.33
N ARG A 106 2.72 -8.63 29.11
CA ARG A 106 4.13 -8.89 28.77
C ARG A 106 4.96 -7.61 28.74
N VAL A 107 4.41 -6.51 28.21
CA VAL A 107 5.03 -5.17 28.26
C VAL A 107 5.27 -4.76 29.72
N LYS A 108 4.31 -4.93 30.61
CA LYS A 108 4.51 -4.67 32.05
C LYS A 108 5.62 -5.55 32.63
N GLY A 109 5.65 -6.82 32.24
CA GLY A 109 6.69 -7.77 32.63
C GLY A 109 8.10 -7.31 32.27
N ILE A 110 8.35 -6.93 31.01
CA ILE A 110 9.69 -6.45 30.61
C ILE A 110 10.07 -5.13 31.29
N ARG A 111 9.12 -4.21 31.46
CA ARG A 111 9.39 -2.89 32.05
C ARG A 111 9.62 -2.94 33.56
N SER A 112 9.12 -3.98 34.22
CA SER A 112 9.45 -4.25 35.63
C SER A 112 10.91 -4.68 35.83
N ARG A 113 11.62 -5.10 34.78
CA ARG A 113 13.04 -5.52 34.87
C ARG A 113 14.02 -4.35 34.84
N GLY A 114 13.56 -3.14 34.50
CA GLY A 114 14.36 -1.92 34.47
C GLY A 114 14.05 -1.02 33.28
N ASN A 115 14.72 0.14 33.24
CA ASN A 115 14.50 1.15 32.21
C ASN A 115 15.07 0.72 30.86
N ILE A 116 14.33 0.98 29.80
CA ILE A 116 14.74 0.75 28.41
C ILE A 116 15.04 2.11 27.78
N LEU A 117 16.23 2.24 27.20
CA LEU A 117 16.61 3.42 26.42
C LEU A 117 16.30 3.13 24.96
N VAL A 118 15.38 3.87 24.35
CA VAL A 118 15.13 3.82 22.92
C VAL A 118 15.85 4.99 22.25
N VAL A 119 16.75 4.67 21.35
CA VAL A 119 17.45 5.63 20.50
C VAL A 119 16.73 5.66 19.17
N HIS A 120 16.26 6.81 18.72
CA HIS A 120 15.60 6.96 17.43
C HIS A 120 16.44 7.84 16.50
N LYS A 121 16.98 7.27 15.42
CA LYS A 121 17.66 7.99 14.36
C LYS A 121 16.88 7.85 13.05
N SER A 122 16.86 8.91 12.27
CA SER A 122 16.34 8.91 10.90
C SER A 122 17.48 9.16 9.93
N ALA A 123 17.33 8.63 8.72
CA ALA A 123 18.28 8.69 7.62
C ALA A 123 19.60 7.93 7.86
N SER A 124 20.14 7.41 6.77
CA SER A 124 21.44 6.75 6.74
C SER A 124 22.24 6.99 5.47
N ALA A 125 21.80 7.95 4.64
CA ALA A 125 22.41 8.27 3.35
C ALA A 125 23.89 8.68 3.48
N ASP A 126 24.20 9.47 4.51
CA ASP A 126 25.55 10.02 4.68
C ASP A 126 26.55 9.01 5.28
N ILE A 127 26.10 7.80 5.63
CA ILE A 127 26.93 6.77 6.24
C ILE A 127 27.55 5.92 5.14
N ASN A 128 28.78 6.26 4.75
CA ASN A 128 29.54 5.61 3.69
C ASN A 128 30.80 4.88 4.20
N SER A 129 31.01 4.83 5.51
CA SER A 129 32.16 4.19 6.15
C SER A 129 31.79 3.55 7.49
N GLN A 130 32.60 2.58 7.93
CA GLN A 130 32.41 1.93 9.24
C GLN A 130 32.64 2.91 10.41
N ASN A 131 33.66 3.76 10.32
CA ASN A 131 33.92 4.78 11.34
C ASN A 131 32.70 5.72 11.49
N LYS A 132 32.10 6.17 10.37
CA LYS A 132 30.89 7.00 10.42
C LYS A 132 29.71 6.26 11.04
N LEU A 133 29.53 4.96 10.75
CA LEU A 133 28.54 4.12 11.41
C LEU A 133 28.74 4.09 12.94
N PHE A 134 29.96 3.80 13.40
CA PHE A 134 30.29 3.68 14.83
C PHE A 134 30.12 4.98 15.59
N ASN A 135 30.58 6.09 15.02
CA ASN A 135 30.41 7.41 15.61
C ASN A 135 28.93 7.83 15.64
N THR A 136 28.17 7.52 14.58
CA THR A 136 26.73 7.80 14.55
C THR A 136 25.99 7.04 15.66
N ILE A 137 26.32 5.77 15.88
CA ILE A 137 25.73 4.97 16.97
C ILE A 137 26.05 5.60 18.33
N THR A 138 27.32 5.93 18.56
CA THR A 138 27.81 6.48 19.82
C THR A 138 27.13 7.81 20.16
N GLU A 139 27.14 8.76 19.22
CA GLU A 139 26.56 10.08 19.45
C GLU A 139 25.03 10.02 19.58
N SER A 140 24.36 9.20 18.78
CA SER A 140 22.91 9.01 18.91
C SER A 140 22.52 8.43 20.28
N VAL A 141 23.33 7.52 20.83
CA VAL A 141 23.12 6.98 22.19
C VAL A 141 23.37 8.07 23.24
N LYS A 142 24.44 8.85 23.12
CA LYS A 142 24.73 9.98 24.03
C LYS A 142 23.63 11.03 24.01
N ASP A 143 23.10 11.38 22.84
CA ASP A 143 21.99 12.32 22.70
C ASP A 143 20.72 11.80 23.39
N ALA A 144 20.40 10.52 23.20
CA ALA A 144 19.25 9.90 23.85
C ALA A 144 19.40 9.91 25.38
N LEU A 145 20.59 9.61 25.91
CA LEU A 145 20.90 9.72 27.34
C LEU A 145 20.72 11.15 27.86
N ARG A 146 21.32 12.14 27.17
CA ARG A 146 21.20 13.57 27.51
C ARG A 146 19.74 14.02 27.54
N SER A 147 18.97 13.67 26.51
CA SER A 147 17.55 14.03 26.40
C SER A 147 16.69 13.47 27.54
N LYS A 148 17.13 12.35 28.14
CA LYS A 148 16.46 11.69 29.27
C LYS A 148 17.06 12.03 30.63
N GLY A 149 18.04 12.93 30.69
CA GLY A 149 18.65 13.40 31.93
C GLY A 149 19.60 12.39 32.58
N TYR A 150 20.13 11.41 31.84
CA TYR A 150 21.20 10.55 32.35
C TYR A 150 22.52 11.31 32.40
N SER A 151 23.31 11.09 33.45
CA SER A 151 24.60 11.76 33.64
C SER A 151 25.81 10.96 33.14
N TYR A 152 25.71 9.63 33.10
CA TYR A 152 26.80 8.77 32.65
C TYR A 152 26.72 8.53 31.14
N MET A 153 27.75 8.95 30.40
CA MET A 153 27.81 8.86 28.93
C MET A 153 28.68 7.71 28.43
N GLY A 154 29.11 6.82 29.33
CA GLY A 154 30.09 5.77 29.04
C GLY A 154 31.53 6.22 29.24
N ALA A 155 32.45 5.26 29.23
CA ALA A 155 33.88 5.50 29.12
C ALA A 155 34.21 6.30 27.85
N SER A 156 35.38 6.98 27.83
CA SER A 156 35.81 7.83 26.71
C SER A 156 35.65 7.13 25.36
N SER A 157 34.73 7.65 24.54
CA SER A 157 34.49 7.21 23.17
C SER A 157 35.61 7.62 22.22
N MET A 158 35.58 7.17 20.96
CA MET A 158 36.53 7.62 19.92
C MET A 158 36.49 9.12 19.73
N MET A 159 35.31 9.73 19.72
CA MET A 159 35.20 11.18 19.61
C MET A 159 35.90 11.85 20.79
N ASP A 160 35.72 11.34 22.01
CA ASP A 160 36.41 11.89 23.20
C ASP A 160 37.93 11.71 23.09
N LYS A 161 38.40 10.58 22.55
CA LYS A 161 39.84 10.33 22.26
C LYS A 161 40.37 11.31 21.21
N ILE A 162 39.63 11.53 20.12
CA ILE A 162 39.98 12.50 19.07
C ILE A 162 40.07 13.88 19.71
N LEU A 163 39.03 14.31 20.43
CA LEU A 163 38.96 15.63 21.04
C LEU A 163 40.10 15.87 22.04
N LEU A 164 40.47 14.86 22.84
CA LEU A 164 41.67 14.88 23.68
C LEU A 164 42.96 15.02 22.86
N THR A 165 43.07 14.27 21.75
CA THR A 165 44.23 14.31 20.83
C THR A 165 44.36 15.67 20.14
N LEU A 166 43.23 16.31 19.79
CA LEU A 166 43.21 17.64 19.16
C LEU A 166 43.53 18.75 20.16
N LYS A 167 43.12 18.59 21.43
CA LYS A 167 43.38 19.55 22.52
C LYS A 167 44.81 19.47 23.05
N ASP A 168 45.47 18.33 22.91
CA ASP A 168 46.84 18.11 23.36
C ASP A 168 47.87 18.59 22.30
N PRO A 169 48.64 19.66 22.57
CA PRO A 169 49.66 20.16 21.64
C PRO A 169 50.81 19.19 21.40
N ASP A 170 51.04 18.25 22.33
CA ASP A 170 52.13 17.27 22.30
C ASP A 170 51.67 15.90 21.81
N SER A 171 50.43 15.80 21.31
CA SER A 171 49.89 14.53 20.83
C SER A 171 50.65 14.01 19.60
N ALA A 172 50.58 12.69 19.40
CA ALA A 172 51.18 12.03 18.24
C ALA A 172 50.60 12.51 16.90
N PHE A 173 49.42 13.14 16.90
CA PHE A 173 48.84 13.78 15.73
C PHE A 173 48.87 15.31 15.88
N ASN A 174 49.81 15.96 15.20
CA ASN A 174 49.92 17.41 15.21
C ASN A 174 48.81 18.06 14.36
N PHE A 175 47.61 18.15 14.92
CA PHE A 175 46.47 18.72 14.21
C PHE A 175 46.68 20.18 13.82
N ARG A 176 47.45 20.95 14.59
CA ARG A 176 47.73 22.36 14.25
C ARG A 176 48.58 22.49 12.99
N ALA A 177 49.52 21.58 12.77
CA ALA A 177 50.26 21.49 11.51
C ALA A 177 49.35 21.00 10.37
N ALA A 178 48.56 19.96 10.62
CA ALA A 178 47.64 19.40 9.62
C ALA A 178 46.56 20.42 9.18
N PHE A 179 45.94 21.13 10.11
CA PHE A 179 44.96 22.20 9.85
C PHE A 179 45.52 23.28 8.92
N ASN A 180 46.78 23.69 9.13
CA ASN A 180 47.44 24.66 8.27
C ASN A 180 47.79 24.08 6.89
N LYS A 181 48.22 22.82 6.83
CA LYS A 181 48.54 22.11 5.57
C LYS A 181 47.30 21.88 4.70
N TYR A 182 46.18 21.49 5.30
CA TYR A 182 44.89 21.23 4.63
C TYR A 182 43.88 22.36 4.84
N ARG A 183 44.34 23.61 4.91
CA ARG A 183 43.51 24.79 5.22
C ARG A 183 42.26 24.91 4.36
N ALA A 184 42.32 24.46 3.10
CA ALA A 184 41.21 24.45 2.15
C ALA A 184 40.02 23.56 2.57
N ARG A 185 40.22 22.57 3.47
CA ARG A 185 39.15 21.72 4.01
C ARG A 185 38.47 22.31 5.25
N PHE A 186 39.00 23.41 5.80
CA PHE A 186 38.49 24.06 7.01
C PHE A 186 38.17 25.53 6.78
N THR A 187 37.76 25.93 5.57
CA THR A 187 37.63 27.35 5.16
C THR A 187 36.77 28.19 6.11
N GLU A 188 35.83 27.57 6.81
CA GLU A 188 34.91 28.19 7.77
C GLU A 188 35.56 28.55 9.11
N TYR A 189 36.73 27.97 9.42
CA TYR A 189 37.40 28.11 10.71
C TYR A 189 38.63 29.00 10.62
N SER A 190 38.78 30.01 11.47
CA SER A 190 39.98 30.85 11.53
C SER A 190 41.14 30.22 12.31
N SER A 191 40.86 29.28 13.21
CA SER A 191 41.83 28.59 14.07
C SER A 191 41.39 27.17 14.41
N VAL A 192 42.33 26.37 14.92
CA VAL A 192 42.06 25.04 15.47
C VAL A 192 41.07 25.09 16.64
N ASP A 193 41.14 26.13 17.47
CA ASP A 193 40.25 26.28 18.63
C ASP A 193 38.79 26.37 18.20
N GLY A 194 38.49 27.00 17.06
CA GLY A 194 37.14 27.04 16.49
C GLY A 194 36.66 25.65 16.05
N VAL A 195 37.53 24.83 15.47
CA VAL A 195 37.20 23.45 15.09
C VAL A 195 36.89 22.59 16.34
N ILE A 196 37.67 22.77 17.41
CA ILE A 196 37.48 22.05 18.65
C ILE A 196 36.17 22.47 19.32
N ALA A 197 35.86 23.78 19.35
CA ALA A 197 34.61 24.30 19.91
C ALA A 197 33.40 23.72 19.16
N ASP A 198 33.43 23.72 17.83
CA ASP A 198 32.32 23.22 17.02
C ASP A 198 32.15 21.69 17.15
N LEU A 199 33.24 20.92 17.29
CA LEU A 199 33.13 19.50 17.66
C LEU A 199 32.43 19.27 19.01
N GLU A 200 32.53 20.20 19.96
CA GLU A 200 31.87 20.09 21.26
C GLU A 200 30.42 20.57 21.21
N GLU A 201 30.15 21.65 20.49
CA GLU A 201 28.89 22.41 20.56
C GLU A 201 27.90 22.12 19.42
N LEU A 202 28.36 21.70 18.23
CA LEU A 202 27.49 21.44 17.09
C LEU A 202 26.48 20.32 17.36
N ASP A 203 25.40 20.34 16.58
CA ASP A 203 24.46 19.24 16.54
C ASP A 203 25.11 17.99 15.94
N THR A 204 24.44 16.84 16.10
CA THR A 204 25.05 15.55 15.80
C THR A 204 25.35 15.34 14.32
N GLU A 205 24.59 15.94 13.41
CA GLU A 205 24.84 15.77 11.97
C GLU A 205 26.03 16.61 11.52
N ASP A 206 26.07 17.90 11.85
CA ASP A 206 27.18 18.78 11.49
C ASP A 206 28.50 18.32 12.16
N LYS A 207 28.39 17.83 13.40
CA LYS A 207 29.52 17.27 14.15
C LYS A 207 30.11 16.02 13.49
N LEU A 208 29.28 15.13 12.95
CA LEU A 208 29.75 13.91 12.28
C LEU A 208 30.47 14.22 10.97
N ASP A 209 30.04 15.24 10.22
CA ASP A 209 30.68 15.67 8.98
C ASP A 209 32.02 16.38 9.24
N LEU A 210 32.08 17.20 10.30
CA LEU A 210 33.34 17.77 10.77
C LEU A 210 34.32 16.68 11.21
N LEU A 211 33.85 15.69 11.97
CA LEU A 211 34.65 14.56 12.41
C LEU A 211 35.20 13.74 11.22
N ASP A 212 34.38 13.47 10.21
CA ASP A 212 34.81 12.75 9.00
C ASP A 212 35.90 13.52 8.24
N THR A 213 35.79 14.86 8.19
CA THR A 213 36.82 15.73 7.62
C THR A 213 38.13 15.63 8.39
N ILE A 214 38.07 15.61 9.72
CA ILE A 214 39.25 15.49 10.60
C ILE A 214 39.90 14.11 10.46
N ILE A 215 39.10 13.03 10.41
CA ILE A 215 39.60 11.66 10.21
C ILE A 215 40.31 11.55 8.86
N LYS A 216 39.73 12.06 7.77
CA LYS A 216 40.37 12.08 6.45
C LYS A 216 41.69 12.85 6.44
N VAL A 217 41.75 13.99 7.13
CA VAL A 217 42.98 14.78 7.27
C VAL A 217 44.05 14.01 8.05
N ALA A 218 43.67 13.27 9.09
CA ALA A 218 44.60 12.44 9.81
C ALA A 218 45.09 11.26 8.96
N GLU A 219 44.19 10.60 8.21
CA GLU A 219 44.56 9.54 7.27
C GLU A 219 45.57 10.04 6.22
N ASP A 220 45.38 11.25 5.69
CA ASP A 220 46.32 11.90 4.76
C ASP A 220 47.70 12.18 5.40
N GLU A 221 47.75 12.37 6.73
CA GLU A 221 48.98 12.45 7.53
C GLU A 221 49.48 11.08 8.01
N SER A 222 48.93 9.98 7.49
CA SER A 222 49.24 8.60 7.90
C SER A 222 48.97 8.33 9.39
N TYR A 223 48.09 9.11 10.01
CA TYR A 223 47.59 8.90 11.35
C TYR A 223 46.17 8.33 11.28
N ASN A 224 45.97 7.10 11.77
CA ASN A 224 44.68 6.43 11.66
C ASN A 224 44.03 6.26 13.04
N TRP A 225 42.91 6.95 13.28
CA TRP A 225 41.99 6.58 14.33
C TRP A 225 41.05 5.51 13.77
N SER A 226 41.28 4.24 14.10
CA SER A 226 40.34 3.17 13.79
C SER A 226 39.52 2.83 15.02
N VAL A 227 38.20 2.72 14.85
CA VAL A 227 37.33 2.10 15.84
C VAL A 227 37.03 0.70 15.40
N THR A 228 37.28 -0.26 16.28
CA THR A 228 36.86 -1.63 16.06
C THR A 228 35.41 -1.80 16.52
N PRO A 229 34.66 -2.75 15.93
CA PRO A 229 33.35 -3.13 16.44
C PRO A 229 33.37 -3.48 17.93
N ASP A 230 34.43 -4.14 18.40
CA ASP A 230 34.62 -4.48 19.81
C ASP A 230 34.67 -3.24 20.73
N GLU A 231 35.30 -2.13 20.30
CA GLU A 231 35.29 -0.89 21.08
C GLU A 231 33.86 -0.35 21.26
N VAL A 232 33.06 -0.35 20.19
CA VAL A 232 31.65 0.08 20.25
C VAL A 232 30.83 -0.86 21.13
N ILE A 233 31.01 -2.18 20.96
CA ILE A 233 30.32 -3.22 21.75
C ILE A 233 30.61 -3.05 23.25
N ASN A 234 31.87 -2.86 23.61
CA ASN A 234 32.27 -2.64 25.00
C ASN A 234 31.71 -1.32 25.53
N TRP A 235 31.71 -0.26 24.72
CA TRP A 235 31.18 1.04 25.09
C TRP A 235 29.67 1.01 25.33
N VAL A 236 28.86 0.41 24.45
CA VAL A 236 27.41 0.29 24.67
C VAL A 236 27.08 -0.59 25.87
N GLU A 237 27.90 -1.62 26.14
CA GLU A 237 27.77 -2.45 27.34
C GLU A 237 28.02 -1.64 28.62
N ASP A 238 29.08 -0.83 28.61
CA ASP A 238 29.46 0.06 29.69
C ASP A 238 28.39 1.12 29.95
N VAL A 239 27.93 1.83 28.91
CA VAL A 239 26.82 2.79 28.99
C VAL A 239 25.58 2.15 29.60
N ARG A 240 25.20 0.95 29.15
CA ARG A 240 24.03 0.26 29.66
C ARG A 240 24.18 -0.07 31.15
N LYS A 241 25.32 -0.66 31.54
CA LYS A 241 25.59 -1.08 32.91
C LYS A 241 25.72 0.13 33.85
N GLY A 242 26.48 1.14 33.45
CA GLY A 242 26.74 2.36 34.24
C GLY A 242 25.49 3.19 34.50
N ASN A 243 24.50 3.15 33.60
CA ASN A 243 23.19 3.80 33.79
C ASN A 243 22.11 2.89 34.40
N GLY A 244 22.43 1.62 34.72
CA GLY A 244 21.44 0.66 35.24
C GLY A 244 20.30 0.35 34.26
N LEU A 245 20.55 0.46 32.96
CA LEU A 245 19.57 0.20 31.91
C LEU A 245 19.35 -1.30 31.72
N TYR A 246 18.09 -1.70 31.55
CA TYR A 246 17.75 -3.07 31.20
C TYR A 246 18.22 -3.42 29.79
N ALA A 247 17.95 -2.53 28.83
CA ALA A 247 18.33 -2.68 27.43
C ALA A 247 18.43 -1.32 26.74
N ILE A 248 19.15 -1.30 25.62
CA ILE A 248 19.18 -0.19 24.66
C ILE A 248 18.58 -0.71 23.35
N VAL A 249 17.58 -0.02 22.81
CA VAL A 249 16.95 -0.34 21.53
C VAL A 249 17.23 0.79 20.56
N PHE A 250 18.06 0.54 19.56
CA PHE A 250 18.45 1.49 18.54
C PHE A 250 17.54 1.36 17.32
N MET A 251 16.50 2.19 17.25
CA MET A 251 15.57 2.27 16.13
C MET A 251 16.14 3.19 15.05
N TRP A 252 16.42 2.60 13.89
CA TRP A 252 17.00 3.32 12.77
C TRP A 252 16.01 3.37 11.60
N ASP A 253 15.37 4.52 11.45
CA ASP A 253 14.44 4.80 10.36
C ASP A 253 15.16 5.24 9.09
N GLU A 254 14.56 4.97 7.92
CA GLU A 254 15.14 5.27 6.60
C GLU A 254 16.53 4.63 6.39
N PHE A 255 16.72 3.39 6.87
CA PHE A 255 18.02 2.70 6.83
C PHE A 255 18.38 2.11 5.46
N THR A 256 17.51 2.26 4.45
CA THR A 256 17.69 1.70 3.11
C THR A 256 18.96 2.19 2.42
N GLU A 257 19.31 3.47 2.56
CA GLU A 257 20.45 4.07 1.88
C GLU A 257 21.79 3.51 2.37
N TYR A 258 21.92 3.18 3.66
CA TYR A 258 23.11 2.52 4.20
C TYR A 258 23.46 1.25 3.42
N PHE A 259 22.48 0.37 3.17
CA PHE A 259 22.72 -0.87 2.43
C PHE A 259 23.10 -0.61 0.96
N ARG A 260 22.54 0.44 0.34
CA ARG A 260 22.90 0.84 -1.02
C ARG A 260 24.34 1.36 -1.10
N ASN A 261 24.75 2.16 -0.12
CA ASN A 261 26.07 2.79 -0.10
C ASN A 261 27.18 1.85 0.38
N ASN A 262 26.85 0.79 1.14
CA ASN A 262 27.82 -0.10 1.79
C ASN A 262 27.65 -1.58 1.41
N GLN A 263 27.23 -1.90 0.17
CA GLN A 263 26.94 -3.29 -0.25
C GLN A 263 28.04 -4.30 0.08
N ASN A 264 29.31 -3.88 0.04
CA ASN A 264 30.48 -4.73 0.32
C ASN A 264 31.09 -4.52 1.72
N ASN A 265 30.50 -3.68 2.57
CA ASN A 265 31.10 -3.25 3.84
C ASN A 265 30.08 -3.21 5.00
N ILE A 266 29.36 -4.31 5.20
CA ILE A 266 28.35 -4.42 6.27
C ILE A 266 28.84 -5.15 7.53
N THR A 267 30.11 -5.57 7.58
CA THR A 267 30.68 -6.38 8.67
C THR A 267 30.56 -5.71 10.04
N GLY A 268 30.87 -4.41 10.14
CA GLY A 268 30.75 -3.68 11.41
C GLY A 268 29.33 -3.70 12.00
N LEU A 269 28.31 -3.53 11.15
CA LEU A 269 26.90 -3.64 11.56
C LEU A 269 26.58 -5.05 12.06
N GLN A 270 27.07 -6.07 11.36
CA GLN A 270 26.83 -7.48 11.72
C GLN A 270 27.45 -7.83 13.07
N GLU A 271 28.68 -7.41 13.34
CA GLU A 271 29.38 -7.71 14.60
C GLU A 271 28.71 -7.07 15.81
N ILE A 272 28.29 -5.80 15.69
CA ILE A 272 27.54 -5.13 16.76
C ILE A 272 26.18 -5.83 16.98
N ALA A 273 25.47 -6.19 15.90
CA ALA A 273 24.20 -6.90 15.99
C ALA A 273 24.33 -8.31 16.61
N MET A 274 25.46 -8.99 16.38
CA MET A 274 25.78 -10.29 16.99
C MET A 274 25.97 -10.21 18.50
N ALA A 275 26.47 -9.07 19.00
CA ALA A 275 26.75 -8.87 20.42
C ALA A 275 25.48 -8.57 21.25
N SER A 276 24.28 -8.64 20.66
CA SER A 276 23.02 -8.25 21.32
C SER A 276 22.75 -9.03 22.61
N SER A 277 23.02 -10.33 22.64
CA SER A 277 22.81 -11.18 23.82
C SER A 277 23.70 -10.80 24.99
N ARG A 278 24.97 -10.44 24.70
CA ARG A 278 25.95 -9.97 25.68
C ARG A 278 25.62 -8.58 26.18
N THR A 279 25.39 -7.65 25.25
CA THR A 279 25.30 -6.21 25.55
C THR A 279 23.90 -5.78 25.97
N SER A 280 22.87 -6.51 25.57
CA SER A 280 21.46 -6.06 25.60
C SER A 280 21.23 -4.77 24.80
N PHE A 281 22.06 -4.56 23.78
CA PHE A 281 21.90 -3.53 22.76
C PHE A 281 21.29 -4.19 21.52
N TYR A 282 20.18 -3.67 21.04
CA TYR A 282 19.44 -4.24 19.90
C TYR A 282 19.22 -3.20 18.83
N PHE A 283 19.52 -3.55 17.59
CA PHE A 283 19.05 -2.77 16.47
C PHE A 283 17.59 -3.09 16.15
N PHE A 284 16.87 -2.06 15.75
CA PHE A 284 15.59 -2.17 15.07
C PHE A 284 15.72 -1.37 13.77
N LEU A 285 16.08 -2.06 12.69
CA LEU A 285 16.28 -1.44 11.38
C LEU A 285 14.96 -1.30 10.62
N ILE A 286 14.78 -0.19 9.92
CA ILE A 286 13.56 0.10 9.16
C ILE A 286 13.92 0.47 7.72
N THR A 287 13.39 -0.25 6.74
CA THR A 287 13.73 -0.07 5.32
C THR A 287 12.51 -0.10 4.40
N HIS A 288 12.65 0.43 3.19
CA HIS A 288 11.62 0.37 2.14
C HIS A 288 11.51 -1.00 1.48
N SER A 289 12.63 -1.70 1.43
CA SER A 289 12.80 -2.98 0.75
C SER A 289 13.33 -4.04 1.72
N ASP A 290 13.09 -5.30 1.42
CA ASP A 290 13.63 -6.41 2.21
C ASP A 290 15.13 -6.65 1.95
N ALA A 291 15.72 -7.58 2.70
CA ALA A 291 17.12 -7.95 2.53
C ALA A 291 17.43 -8.52 1.14
N ASN A 292 16.45 -9.17 0.50
CA ASN A 292 16.64 -9.78 -0.82
C ASN A 292 16.86 -8.74 -1.92
N GLN A 293 16.18 -7.60 -1.81
CA GLN A 293 16.31 -6.48 -2.74
C GLN A 293 17.52 -5.60 -2.43
N LEU A 294 17.93 -5.50 -1.16
CA LEU A 294 18.96 -4.55 -0.72
C LEU A 294 20.38 -5.11 -0.73
N ILE A 295 20.57 -6.42 -0.51
CA ILE A 295 21.88 -7.05 -0.39
C ILE A 295 22.09 -8.03 -1.53
N ALA A 296 22.88 -7.66 -2.53
CA ALA A 296 23.12 -8.50 -3.72
C ALA A 296 23.93 -9.77 -3.41
N ASP A 297 24.93 -9.69 -2.52
CA ASP A 297 25.73 -10.86 -2.13
C ASP A 297 24.91 -11.84 -1.27
N GLN A 298 24.81 -13.09 -1.75
CA GLN A 298 24.10 -14.16 -1.06
C GLN A 298 24.75 -14.54 0.28
N THR A 299 26.06 -14.42 0.41
CA THR A 299 26.77 -14.79 1.65
C THR A 299 26.49 -13.76 2.74
N ALA A 300 26.71 -12.49 2.42
CA ALA A 300 26.35 -11.35 3.27
C ALA A 300 24.86 -11.39 3.68
N ARG A 301 23.96 -11.71 2.74
CA ARG A 301 22.52 -11.83 3.01
C ARG A 301 22.20 -12.92 4.03
N LYS A 302 22.74 -14.13 3.87
CA LYS A 302 22.55 -15.24 4.83
C LYS A 302 23.05 -14.89 6.22
N ILE A 303 24.17 -14.17 6.32
CA ILE A 303 24.71 -13.75 7.61
C ILE A 303 23.75 -12.75 8.28
N ILE A 304 23.30 -11.73 7.55
CA ILE A 304 22.35 -10.73 8.08
C ILE A 304 21.03 -11.39 8.50
N GLU A 305 20.48 -12.31 7.70
CA GLU A 305 19.26 -13.08 8.04
C GLU A 305 19.44 -13.92 9.32
N ALA A 306 20.65 -14.38 9.61
CA ALA A 306 20.95 -15.07 10.85
C ALA A 306 21.04 -14.12 12.07
N ARG A 307 21.29 -12.82 11.87
CA ARG A 307 21.44 -11.81 12.94
C ARG A 307 20.18 -11.00 13.22
N PHE A 308 19.33 -10.84 12.21
CA PHE A 308 18.12 -10.03 12.28
C PHE A 308 16.87 -10.88 12.06
N ARG A 309 15.89 -10.74 12.96
CA ARG A 309 14.54 -11.25 12.67
C ARG A 309 13.81 -10.25 11.80
N GLN A 310 13.49 -10.68 10.59
CA GLN A 310 12.89 -9.82 9.56
C GLN A 310 11.37 -9.94 9.58
N TYR A 311 10.71 -8.80 9.51
CA TYR A 311 9.26 -8.69 9.45
C TYR A 311 8.86 -7.67 8.40
N GLN A 312 7.84 -7.97 7.63
CA GLN A 312 7.26 -7.02 6.69
C GLN A 312 6.08 -6.31 7.34
N ILE A 313 6.11 -4.99 7.37
CA ILE A 313 4.96 -4.18 7.74
C ILE A 313 4.13 -3.90 6.49
N SER A 314 2.95 -4.48 6.46
CA SER A 314 1.95 -4.28 5.43
C SER A 314 0.58 -4.12 6.08
N ILE A 315 -0.20 -3.19 5.56
CA ILE A 315 -1.60 -3.09 5.93
C ILE A 315 -2.32 -4.10 5.07
N GLY A 316 -2.76 -5.19 5.69
CA GLY A 316 -3.48 -6.25 5.00
C GLY A 316 -4.71 -5.72 4.30
N GLU A 317 -5.14 -6.40 3.25
CA GLU A 317 -6.22 -5.98 2.34
C GLU A 317 -7.53 -5.56 3.03
N ASN A 318 -7.90 -6.19 4.15
CA ASN A 318 -9.14 -5.88 4.88
C ASN A 318 -8.94 -4.86 6.01
N THR A 319 -7.69 -4.51 6.29
CA THR A 319 -7.36 -3.56 7.34
C THR A 319 -7.60 -2.12 6.90
N ALA A 320 -7.54 -1.84 5.60
CA ALA A 320 -7.86 -0.55 5.02
C ALA A 320 -9.26 -0.06 5.44
N PHE A 321 -10.29 -0.91 5.32
CA PHE A 321 -11.66 -0.54 5.73
C PHE A 321 -11.76 -0.24 7.23
N LYS A 322 -11.09 -1.03 8.06
CA LYS A 322 -11.08 -0.82 9.52
C LYS A 322 -10.41 0.49 9.89
N LEU A 323 -9.28 0.81 9.25
CA LEU A 323 -8.58 2.07 9.41
C LEU A 323 -9.44 3.27 9.02
N LEU A 324 -10.10 3.19 7.86
CA LEU A 324 -11.00 4.23 7.39
C LEU A 324 -12.19 4.40 8.34
N GLY A 325 -12.76 3.30 8.84
CA GLY A 325 -13.89 3.34 9.77
C GLY A 325 -13.52 3.96 11.11
N GLN A 326 -12.30 3.72 11.60
CA GLN A 326 -11.82 4.34 12.84
C GLN A 326 -11.47 5.83 12.68
N ALA A 327 -11.12 6.27 11.48
CA ALA A 327 -10.94 7.69 11.19
C ALA A 327 -12.26 8.47 11.28
N LEU A 328 -13.41 7.79 11.26
CA LEU A 328 -14.73 8.40 11.42
C LEU A 328 -15.15 8.40 12.90
N ARG A 329 -15.44 9.58 13.42
CA ARG A 329 -15.99 9.80 14.76
C ARG A 329 -17.49 10.08 14.67
N HIS A 330 -18.24 9.55 15.62
CA HIS A 330 -19.69 9.76 15.72
C HIS A 330 -20.03 10.75 16.83
N GLU A 331 -21.06 11.56 16.60
CA GLU A 331 -21.61 12.47 17.61
C GLU A 331 -22.50 11.69 18.59
N LYS A 332 -22.01 11.50 19.83
CA LYS A 332 -22.63 10.60 20.82
C LYS A 332 -24.07 10.97 21.13
N ASP A 333 -24.38 12.27 21.14
CA ASP A 333 -25.72 12.77 21.43
C ASP A 333 -26.73 12.43 20.31
N LEU A 334 -26.25 12.11 19.11
CA LEU A 334 -27.07 11.78 17.94
C LEU A 334 -26.96 10.30 17.52
N ASP A 335 -26.28 9.44 18.31
CA ASP A 335 -26.06 8.03 17.98
C ASP A 335 -27.37 7.29 17.65
N GLY A 336 -28.47 7.58 18.35
CA GLY A 336 -29.77 6.97 18.07
C GLY A 336 -30.32 7.32 16.68
N GLU A 337 -30.26 8.59 16.31
CA GLU A 337 -30.72 9.10 15.00
C GLU A 337 -29.79 8.64 13.88
N TRP A 338 -28.47 8.68 14.12
CA TRP A 338 -27.48 8.16 13.20
C TRP A 338 -27.65 6.67 12.95
N ASN A 339 -27.83 5.85 13.99
CA ASN A 339 -28.01 4.40 13.81
C ASN A 339 -29.24 4.05 12.97
N LYS A 340 -30.33 4.82 13.09
CA LYS A 340 -31.50 4.65 12.22
C LYS A 340 -31.17 4.99 10.76
N THR A 341 -30.56 6.15 10.53
CA THR A 341 -30.14 6.60 9.20
C THR A 341 -29.15 5.61 8.56
N LYS A 342 -28.17 5.15 9.33
CA LYS A 342 -27.18 4.15 8.95
C LYS A 342 -27.83 2.82 8.56
N GLU A 343 -28.88 2.38 9.26
CA GLU A 343 -29.61 1.16 8.90
C GLU A 343 -30.43 1.34 7.61
N GLU A 344 -31.07 2.49 7.41
CA GLU A 344 -31.80 2.80 6.17
C GLU A 344 -30.85 2.82 4.96
N LEU A 345 -29.70 3.47 5.09
CA LEU A 345 -28.63 3.43 4.09
C LEU A 345 -28.15 2.00 3.86
N TRP A 346 -27.84 1.27 4.93
CA TRP A 346 -27.31 -0.10 4.84
C TRP A 346 -28.26 -1.06 4.10
N LEU A 347 -29.55 -1.03 4.43
CA LEU A 347 -30.55 -1.88 3.81
C LEU A 347 -30.68 -1.62 2.29
N SER A 348 -30.45 -0.37 1.85
CA SER A 348 -30.53 -0.01 0.43
C SER A 348 -29.38 -0.57 -0.42
N VAL A 349 -28.20 -0.78 0.15
CA VAL A 349 -27.00 -1.26 -0.59
C VAL A 349 -26.60 -2.69 -0.29
N LYS A 350 -27.12 -3.27 0.82
CA LYS A 350 -26.78 -4.63 1.23
C LYS A 350 -27.10 -5.63 0.12
N ARG A 351 -28.36 -5.60 -0.35
CA ARG A 351 -28.79 -6.38 -1.51
C ARG A 351 -28.26 -5.69 -2.77
N GLY A 352 -27.62 -6.45 -3.65
CA GLY A 352 -27.12 -5.95 -4.94
C GLY A 352 -25.64 -5.55 -4.92
N THR A 353 -25.19 -4.75 -3.95
CA THR A 353 -23.78 -4.32 -3.89
C THR A 353 -22.95 -5.16 -2.93
N VAL A 354 -23.31 -5.19 -1.64
CA VAL A 354 -22.51 -5.90 -0.63
C VAL A 354 -22.51 -7.40 -0.88
N ASP A 355 -23.68 -7.98 -1.17
CA ASP A 355 -23.80 -9.40 -1.46
C ASP A 355 -23.00 -9.80 -2.72
N LEU A 356 -22.92 -8.92 -3.73
CA LEU A 356 -22.09 -9.14 -4.92
C LEU A 356 -20.60 -9.14 -4.57
N ILE A 357 -20.15 -8.15 -3.80
CA ILE A 357 -18.74 -8.07 -3.39
C ILE A 357 -18.37 -9.32 -2.61
N LYS A 358 -19.17 -9.72 -1.63
CA LYS A 358 -18.90 -10.88 -0.77
C LYS A 358 -18.95 -12.22 -1.49
N ASP A 359 -19.78 -12.35 -2.53
CA ASP A 359 -19.77 -13.52 -3.42
C ASP A 359 -18.42 -13.70 -4.14
N LYS A 360 -17.71 -12.60 -4.40
CA LYS A 360 -16.41 -12.61 -5.09
C LYS A 360 -15.21 -12.49 -4.14
N ASP A 361 -15.41 -11.89 -2.98
CA ASP A 361 -14.40 -11.63 -1.96
C ASP A 361 -14.99 -11.94 -0.57
N SER A 362 -14.90 -13.21 -0.18
CA SER A 362 -15.47 -13.72 1.08
C SER A 362 -14.75 -13.22 2.33
N SER A 363 -13.62 -12.54 2.16
CA SER A 363 -12.81 -12.00 3.27
C SER A 363 -13.45 -10.76 3.90
N ILE A 364 -14.30 -10.05 3.14
CA ILE A 364 -14.96 -8.81 3.54
C ILE A 364 -16.14 -9.05 4.49
N GLN A 365 -16.19 -8.31 5.59
CA GLN A 365 -17.28 -8.34 6.55
C GLN A 365 -18.27 -7.19 6.33
N ASN A 366 -19.49 -7.34 6.84
CA ASN A 366 -20.50 -6.30 6.71
C ASN A 366 -20.09 -4.99 7.39
N ASP A 367 -19.45 -5.09 8.56
CA ASP A 367 -19.02 -3.95 9.35
C ASP A 367 -17.91 -3.14 8.67
N ASP A 368 -17.12 -3.77 7.78
CA ASP A 368 -16.09 -3.08 6.98
C ASP A 368 -16.73 -1.99 6.09
N PHE A 369 -17.95 -2.21 5.58
CA PHE A 369 -18.69 -1.21 4.80
C PHE A 369 -19.66 -0.40 5.64
N LYS A 370 -20.34 -1.04 6.60
CA LYS A 370 -21.35 -0.36 7.41
C LYS A 370 -20.75 0.82 8.17
N ASN A 371 -19.51 0.71 8.63
CA ASN A 371 -18.82 1.78 9.36
C ASN A 371 -18.29 2.91 8.48
N LEU A 372 -18.38 2.80 7.15
CA LEU A 372 -17.94 3.83 6.20
C LEU A 372 -19.07 4.63 5.58
N LEU A 373 -20.33 4.29 5.89
CA LEU A 373 -21.49 5.04 5.41
C LEU A 373 -21.37 6.52 5.80
N PRO A 374 -21.69 7.47 4.90
CA PRO A 374 -22.41 7.31 3.63
C PRO A 374 -21.54 6.99 2.39
N MET A 375 -20.30 6.53 2.56
CA MET A 375 -19.52 5.97 1.43
C MET A 375 -20.19 4.68 0.93
N GLN A 376 -20.48 4.63 -0.37
CA GLN A 376 -21.14 3.49 -0.98
C GLN A 376 -20.20 2.27 -0.93
N PRO A 377 -20.67 1.04 -0.64
CA PRO A 377 -19.79 -0.12 -0.42
C PRO A 377 -18.84 -0.44 -1.58
N TYR A 378 -19.30 -0.33 -2.83
CA TYR A 378 -18.46 -0.48 -4.03
C TYR A 378 -17.42 0.63 -4.14
N THR A 379 -17.76 1.85 -3.72
CA THR A 379 -16.83 2.99 -3.69
C THR A 379 -15.71 2.74 -2.69
N ALA A 380 -16.05 2.31 -1.47
CA ALA A 380 -15.06 1.89 -0.49
C ALA A 380 -14.20 0.75 -1.04
N TYR A 381 -14.81 -0.22 -1.73
CA TYR A 381 -14.09 -1.34 -2.33
C TYR A 381 -13.11 -0.91 -3.41
N LEU A 382 -13.48 0.00 -4.32
CA LEU A 382 -12.58 0.51 -5.35
C LEU A 382 -11.48 1.40 -4.79
N LEU A 383 -11.79 2.19 -3.76
CA LEU A 383 -10.82 3.04 -3.07
C LEU A 383 -9.63 2.22 -2.52
N LYS A 384 -9.86 0.99 -2.05
CA LYS A 384 -8.81 0.03 -1.65
C LYS A 384 -7.78 -0.18 -2.76
N PHE A 385 -8.22 -0.43 -4.00
CA PHE A 385 -7.33 -0.69 -5.14
C PHE A 385 -6.67 0.59 -5.62
N ILE A 386 -7.43 1.67 -5.76
CA ILE A 386 -6.90 2.98 -6.16
C ILE A 386 -5.76 3.44 -5.24
N ALA A 387 -5.93 3.28 -3.92
CA ALA A 387 -4.90 3.66 -2.95
C ALA A 387 -3.61 2.83 -3.06
N GLN A 388 -3.72 1.56 -3.45
CA GLN A 388 -2.56 0.71 -3.74
C GLN A 388 -1.88 1.12 -5.06
N ASP A 389 -2.69 1.47 -6.05
CA ASP A 389 -2.28 1.55 -7.45
C ASP A 389 -1.80 2.93 -7.90
N ILE A 390 -2.50 4.01 -7.53
CA ILE A 390 -2.26 5.34 -8.10
C ILE A 390 -1.11 6.06 -7.43
N SER A 391 -0.82 5.82 -6.15
CA SER A 391 0.12 6.66 -5.40
C SER A 391 1.11 5.86 -4.53
N SER A 392 1.04 4.52 -4.56
CA SER A 392 1.84 3.66 -3.67
C SER A 392 1.82 4.13 -2.21
N ASN A 393 0.72 4.75 -1.74
CA ASN A 393 0.72 5.43 -0.44
C ASN A 393 -0.67 5.47 0.18
N GLN A 394 -0.78 4.92 1.38
CA GLN A 394 -1.99 4.96 2.19
C GLN A 394 -2.43 6.39 2.52
N ARG A 395 -1.48 7.35 2.46
CA ARG A 395 -1.74 8.79 2.52
C ARG A 395 -2.87 9.21 1.58
N THR A 396 -2.98 8.59 0.41
CA THR A 396 -3.94 8.93 -0.65
C THR A 396 -5.38 8.53 -0.28
N MET A 397 -5.54 7.38 0.36
CA MET A 397 -6.83 6.92 0.89
C MET A 397 -7.33 7.83 2.02
N PHE A 398 -6.43 8.22 2.93
CA PHE A 398 -6.77 9.10 4.04
C PHE A 398 -6.95 10.56 3.61
N GLN A 399 -6.17 11.05 2.63
CA GLN A 399 -6.38 12.37 2.04
C GLN A 399 -7.75 12.47 1.38
N PHE A 400 -8.23 11.40 0.74
CA PHE A 400 -9.61 11.36 0.24
C PHE A 400 -10.65 11.43 1.37
N LEU A 401 -10.33 10.96 2.58
CA LEU A 401 -11.22 11.12 3.72
C LEU A 401 -11.17 12.51 4.34
N SER A 402 -9.97 12.97 4.70
CA SER A 402 -9.75 14.08 5.63
C SER A 402 -9.14 15.32 4.99
N GLY A 403 -8.71 15.24 3.73
CA GLY A 403 -8.06 16.34 3.04
C GLY A 403 -8.95 17.58 3.00
N ASP A 404 -8.33 18.75 3.11
CA ASP A 404 -9.06 19.98 2.86
C ASP A 404 -9.40 20.10 1.37
N TYR A 405 -10.59 20.62 1.10
CA TYR A 405 -11.06 20.94 -0.25
C TYR A 405 -11.20 22.46 -0.36
N ILE A 406 -11.12 22.98 -1.58
CA ILE A 406 -11.31 24.40 -1.86
C ILE A 406 -12.74 24.59 -2.35
N GLU A 407 -13.51 25.49 -1.73
CA GLU A 407 -14.86 25.82 -2.21
C GLU A 407 -14.79 26.34 -3.67
N GLY A 408 -15.58 25.72 -4.55
CA GLY A 408 -15.61 26.05 -5.99
C GLY A 408 -14.66 25.20 -6.85
N ASP A 409 -13.83 24.33 -6.25
CA ASP A 409 -13.05 23.33 -6.97
C ASP A 409 -13.90 22.05 -7.16
N GLU A 410 -14.68 22.00 -8.24
CA GLU A 410 -15.51 20.83 -8.58
C GLU A 410 -14.68 19.55 -8.78
N GLU A 411 -13.37 19.69 -9.01
CA GLU A 411 -12.41 18.61 -9.24
C GLU A 411 -11.81 18.04 -7.94
N ARG A 412 -12.31 18.40 -6.75
CA ARG A 412 -11.79 17.86 -5.47
C ARG A 412 -12.87 17.51 -4.45
N THR A 413 -13.97 16.91 -4.93
CA THR A 413 -15.02 16.40 -4.04
C THR A 413 -14.57 15.12 -3.32
N ASN A 414 -14.24 15.26 -2.04
CA ASN A 414 -13.76 14.17 -1.19
C ASN A 414 -14.83 13.76 -0.13
N PHE A 415 -14.53 12.83 0.76
CA PHE A 415 -15.51 12.37 1.76
C PHE A 415 -15.95 13.49 2.71
N LYS A 416 -15.00 14.32 3.17
CA LYS A 416 -15.27 15.49 4.02
C LYS A 416 -16.25 16.46 3.33
N TRP A 417 -15.98 16.81 2.07
CA TRP A 417 -16.89 17.62 1.27
C TRP A 417 -18.30 17.01 1.21
N PHE A 418 -18.40 15.70 0.96
CA PHE A 418 -19.70 15.04 0.83
C PHE A 418 -20.53 15.07 2.11
N ILE A 419 -19.93 14.80 3.28
CA ILE A 419 -20.68 14.82 4.54
C ILE A 419 -21.13 16.23 4.95
N GLU A 420 -20.41 17.27 4.50
CA GLU A 420 -20.73 18.67 4.75
C GLU A 420 -21.84 19.21 3.81
N HIS A 421 -22.14 18.52 2.70
CA HIS A 421 -23.12 18.98 1.69
C HIS A 421 -24.35 18.08 1.54
N TYR A 422 -24.29 16.83 2.00
CA TYR A 422 -25.38 15.86 1.86
C TYR A 422 -25.93 15.41 3.21
N GLY A 423 -27.21 15.05 3.21
CA GLY A 423 -27.92 14.37 4.29
C GLY A 423 -28.80 13.26 3.71
N TYR A 424 -29.38 12.44 4.57
CA TYR A 424 -30.25 11.36 4.12
C TYR A 424 -31.61 11.88 3.67
N GLU A 425 -31.97 11.67 2.41
CA GLU A 425 -33.31 11.94 1.90
C GLU A 425 -33.82 10.78 1.04
N TYR A 426 -35.02 10.29 1.37
CA TYR A 426 -35.60 9.13 0.68
C TYR A 426 -35.71 9.38 -0.84
N GLY A 427 -35.13 8.46 -1.63
CA GLY A 427 -35.17 8.54 -3.10
C GLY A 427 -34.23 9.58 -3.74
N LYS A 428 -33.33 10.20 -2.96
CA LYS A 428 -32.32 11.14 -3.46
C LYS A 428 -30.92 10.55 -3.52
N TRP A 429 -29.93 11.39 -3.81
CA TRP A 429 -28.53 11.04 -3.86
C TRP A 429 -27.92 10.98 -2.45
N ASN A 430 -27.98 9.82 -1.82
CA ASN A 430 -27.59 9.66 -0.41
C ASN A 430 -26.15 9.17 -0.19
N PHE A 431 -25.44 8.83 -1.27
CA PHE A 431 -24.17 8.11 -1.20
C PHE A 431 -23.02 8.83 -1.91
N LEU A 432 -21.83 8.74 -1.31
CA LEU A 432 -20.58 9.01 -2.00
C LEU A 432 -20.25 7.78 -2.85
N THR A 433 -20.47 7.89 -4.15
CA THR A 433 -20.36 6.84 -5.17
C THR A 433 -19.02 6.87 -5.92
N ALA A 434 -18.78 5.89 -6.79
CA ALA A 434 -17.48 5.67 -7.43
C ALA A 434 -17.07 6.79 -8.41
N ASP A 435 -18.01 7.57 -8.94
CA ASP A 435 -17.72 8.77 -9.74
C ASP A 435 -16.99 9.85 -8.94
N TYR A 436 -17.18 9.94 -7.63
CA TYR A 436 -16.41 10.88 -6.79
C TYR A 436 -14.94 10.45 -6.65
N LEU A 437 -14.63 9.14 -6.81
CA LEU A 437 -13.23 8.69 -6.87
C LEU A 437 -12.58 9.12 -8.18
N TRP A 438 -13.33 9.08 -9.28
CA TRP A 438 -12.88 9.63 -10.55
C TRP A 438 -12.59 11.13 -10.38
N ASP A 439 -13.54 11.87 -9.83
CA ASP A 439 -13.45 13.32 -9.64
C ASP A 439 -12.40 13.77 -8.62
N TYR A 440 -11.74 12.86 -7.90
CA TYR A 440 -10.66 13.20 -6.99
C TYR A 440 -9.29 12.70 -7.48
N PHE A 441 -9.25 11.54 -8.13
CA PHE A 441 -7.99 10.93 -8.54
C PHE A 441 -7.64 11.20 -10.02
N PHE A 442 -8.62 11.35 -10.91
CA PHE A 442 -8.47 11.34 -12.37
C PHE A 442 -8.41 12.74 -13.01
N HIS A 443 -7.39 13.51 -12.63
CA HIS A 443 -7.10 14.83 -13.21
C HIS A 443 -5.87 14.78 -14.11
N ALA A 444 -5.89 15.57 -15.20
CA ALA A 444 -4.86 15.57 -16.24
C ALA A 444 -3.44 15.93 -15.74
N SER A 445 -3.31 16.52 -14.56
CA SER A 445 -2.04 16.92 -13.94
C SER A 445 -1.48 15.91 -12.92
N ASN A 446 -2.08 14.72 -12.77
CA ASN A 446 -1.60 13.74 -11.82
C ASN A 446 -0.35 13.02 -12.35
N VAL A 447 0.81 13.36 -11.79
CA VAL A 447 2.13 12.86 -12.22
C VAL A 447 2.31 11.35 -11.96
N ASP A 448 1.51 10.78 -11.05
CA ASP A 448 1.61 9.36 -10.68
C ASP A 448 0.82 8.44 -11.64
N PHE A 449 0.20 8.99 -12.68
CA PHE A 449 -0.59 8.22 -13.64
C PHE A 449 0.28 7.42 -14.60
N ASP A 450 0.01 6.13 -14.68
CA ASP A 450 0.49 5.30 -15.79
C ASP A 450 -0.37 5.53 -17.05
N SER A 451 0.03 4.89 -18.16
CA SER A 451 -0.64 5.05 -19.45
C SER A 451 -2.12 4.64 -19.40
N SER A 452 -2.50 3.67 -18.58
CA SER A 452 -3.89 3.19 -18.51
C SER A 452 -4.86 4.22 -17.91
N PHE A 453 -4.42 4.96 -16.89
CA PHE A 453 -5.19 6.06 -16.30
C PHE A 453 -5.25 7.25 -17.25
N THR A 454 -4.13 7.56 -17.90
CA THR A 454 -4.03 8.65 -18.89
C THR A 454 -4.97 8.42 -20.09
N ASP A 455 -5.06 7.18 -20.59
CA ASP A 455 -5.96 6.80 -21.68
C ASP A 455 -7.43 6.97 -21.29
N ALA A 456 -7.81 6.55 -20.08
CA ALA A 456 -9.17 6.70 -19.58
C ALA A 456 -9.58 8.18 -19.44
N VAL A 457 -8.70 9.04 -18.91
CA VAL A 457 -8.96 10.49 -18.82
C VAL A 457 -9.12 11.11 -20.21
N SER A 458 -8.23 10.74 -21.14
CA SER A 458 -8.30 11.22 -22.53
C SER A 458 -9.59 10.80 -23.22
N HIS A 459 -10.04 9.56 -22.98
CA HIS A 459 -11.31 9.05 -23.47
C HIS A 459 -12.50 9.83 -22.88
N TYR A 460 -12.50 10.10 -21.58
CA TYR A 460 -13.54 10.92 -20.95
C TYR A 460 -13.62 12.30 -21.59
N ASN A 461 -12.50 13.01 -21.70
CA ASN A 461 -12.45 14.35 -22.28
C ASN A 461 -12.94 14.40 -23.74
N THR A 462 -12.73 13.31 -24.49
CA THR A 462 -13.21 13.16 -25.87
C THR A 462 -14.73 13.03 -25.93
N TYR A 463 -15.33 12.29 -24.99
CA TYR A 463 -16.73 11.86 -25.06
C TYR A 463 -17.66 12.54 -24.05
N GLU A 464 -17.15 13.38 -23.16
CA GLU A 464 -17.97 14.08 -22.15
C GLU A 464 -19.11 14.89 -22.78
N SER A 465 -18.85 15.55 -23.91
CA SER A 465 -19.86 16.34 -24.64
C SER A 465 -21.07 15.50 -25.08
N ILE A 466 -20.90 14.20 -25.34
CA ILE A 466 -21.98 13.27 -25.70
C ILE A 466 -22.96 13.05 -24.54
N CYS A 467 -22.51 13.23 -23.30
CA CYS A 467 -23.35 13.14 -22.12
C CYS A 467 -24.34 14.31 -22.00
N VAL A 468 -24.14 15.43 -22.72
CA VAL A 468 -24.99 16.62 -22.63
C VAL A 468 -26.31 16.40 -23.37
N VAL A 469 -27.42 16.47 -22.62
CA VAL A 469 -28.78 16.30 -23.12
C VAL A 469 -29.40 17.66 -23.38
N ASN A 470 -29.98 17.84 -24.58
CA ASN A 470 -30.68 19.07 -24.98
C ASN A 470 -29.86 20.36 -24.79
N GLY A 471 -28.53 20.28 -24.91
CA GLY A 471 -27.62 21.42 -24.71
C GLY A 471 -27.57 21.95 -23.27
N LYS A 472 -28.02 21.17 -22.27
CA LYS A 472 -28.05 21.58 -20.86
C LYS A 472 -27.06 20.75 -20.02
N PRO A 473 -25.79 21.17 -19.92
CA PRO A 473 -24.75 20.40 -19.22
C PRO A 473 -25.08 20.16 -17.74
N ASP A 474 -25.74 21.10 -17.08
CA ASP A 474 -26.07 21.06 -15.65
C ASP A 474 -27.40 20.36 -15.34
N SER A 475 -28.06 19.81 -16.36
CA SER A 475 -29.28 19.03 -16.15
C SER A 475 -28.96 17.72 -15.42
N SER A 476 -29.87 17.29 -14.54
CA SER A 476 -29.71 16.03 -13.80
C SER A 476 -29.44 14.84 -14.73
N GLU A 477 -30.06 14.81 -15.90
CA GLU A 477 -29.84 13.75 -16.89
C GLU A 477 -28.42 13.76 -17.46
N SER A 478 -27.88 14.94 -17.78
CA SER A 478 -26.52 15.08 -18.30
C SER A 478 -25.48 14.70 -17.25
N ILE A 479 -25.69 15.17 -16.01
CA ILE A 479 -24.86 14.79 -14.86
C ILE A 479 -24.87 13.27 -14.67
N ASN A 480 -26.05 12.63 -14.69
CA ASN A 480 -26.16 11.18 -14.51
C ASN A 480 -25.44 10.39 -15.62
N ARG A 481 -25.50 10.84 -16.88
CA ARG A 481 -24.74 10.24 -17.99
C ARG A 481 -23.24 10.37 -17.78
N LYS A 482 -22.77 11.55 -17.34
CA LYS A 482 -21.35 11.76 -17.00
C LYS A 482 -20.91 10.83 -15.87
N ARG A 483 -21.71 10.67 -14.80
CA ARG A 483 -21.42 9.77 -13.67
C ARG A 483 -21.23 8.33 -14.13
N VAL A 484 -22.15 7.82 -14.95
CA VAL A 484 -22.06 6.45 -15.48
C VAL A 484 -20.84 6.26 -16.38
N LEU A 485 -20.53 7.25 -17.23
CA LEU A 485 -19.32 7.22 -18.07
C LEU A 485 -18.04 7.19 -17.21
N LYS A 486 -17.92 8.08 -16.21
CA LYS A 486 -16.79 8.13 -15.26
C LYS A 486 -16.55 6.77 -14.59
N VAL A 487 -17.60 6.15 -14.04
CA VAL A 487 -17.48 4.84 -13.36
C VAL A 487 -17.09 3.72 -14.34
N SER A 488 -17.60 3.77 -15.58
CA SER A 488 -17.27 2.78 -16.60
C SER A 488 -15.80 2.86 -17.02
N LEU A 489 -15.25 4.07 -17.13
CA LEU A 489 -13.85 4.32 -17.45
C LEU A 489 -12.94 4.04 -16.25
N LEU A 490 -13.38 4.35 -15.03
CA LEU A 490 -12.68 4.02 -13.79
C LEU A 490 -12.40 2.52 -13.70
N LEU A 491 -13.43 1.69 -13.88
CA LEU A 491 -13.29 0.23 -13.89
C LEU A 491 -12.42 -0.25 -15.05
N SER A 492 -12.52 0.38 -16.23
CA SER A 492 -11.67 0.05 -17.39
C SER A 492 -10.17 0.29 -17.11
N ALA A 493 -9.84 1.41 -16.46
CA ALA A 493 -8.48 1.74 -16.04
C ALA A 493 -7.96 0.75 -14.99
N LEU A 494 -8.74 0.50 -13.94
CA LEU A 494 -8.38 -0.44 -12.87
C LEU A 494 -8.20 -1.87 -13.40
N GLN A 495 -9.07 -2.33 -14.32
CA GLN A 495 -8.93 -3.63 -14.95
C GLN A 495 -7.60 -3.77 -15.72
N THR A 496 -7.28 -2.73 -16.52
CA THR A 496 -6.05 -2.70 -17.33
C THR A 496 -4.82 -2.74 -16.46
N LYS A 497 -4.75 -1.88 -15.44
CA LYS A 497 -3.62 -1.78 -14.53
C LYS A 497 -3.37 -3.07 -13.75
N ASN A 498 -4.43 -3.67 -13.22
CA ASN A 498 -4.32 -4.90 -12.41
C ASN A 498 -4.15 -6.16 -13.27
N GLY A 499 -3.92 -6.05 -14.58
CA GLY A 499 -3.82 -7.19 -15.49
C GLY A 499 -5.04 -8.12 -15.43
N SER A 500 -6.18 -7.60 -14.99
CA SER A 500 -7.33 -8.40 -14.54
C SER A 500 -8.16 -8.88 -15.73
N THR A 501 -7.67 -9.95 -16.36
CA THR A 501 -8.45 -10.79 -17.27
C THR A 501 -9.25 -11.87 -16.53
N SER A 502 -8.96 -12.05 -15.22
CA SER A 502 -9.63 -13.04 -14.39
C SER A 502 -11.13 -12.80 -14.36
N ARG A 503 -11.87 -13.83 -14.78
CA ARG A 503 -13.33 -13.80 -14.83
C ARG A 503 -13.97 -14.35 -13.53
N THR A 504 -13.17 -14.56 -12.48
CA THR A 504 -13.55 -15.14 -11.18
C THR A 504 -12.75 -14.49 -10.05
N GLY A 505 -13.28 -14.55 -8.81
CA GLY A 505 -12.64 -13.99 -7.61
C GLY A 505 -12.71 -12.46 -7.48
N ALA A 506 -12.01 -11.91 -6.49
CA ALA A 506 -12.05 -10.48 -6.13
C ALA A 506 -11.74 -9.53 -7.30
N THR A 507 -10.75 -9.86 -8.13
CA THR A 507 -10.35 -9.03 -9.30
C THR A 507 -11.42 -8.94 -10.38
N SER A 508 -12.41 -9.85 -10.39
CA SER A 508 -13.54 -9.76 -11.32
C SER A 508 -14.47 -8.57 -11.04
N LEU A 509 -14.42 -8.00 -9.82
CA LEU A 509 -15.16 -6.79 -9.44
C LEU A 509 -14.54 -5.52 -10.07
N LEU A 510 -13.28 -5.56 -10.50
CA LEU A 510 -12.63 -4.42 -11.15
C LEU A 510 -13.05 -4.27 -12.62
N ARG A 511 -13.79 -5.24 -13.16
CA ARG A 511 -14.16 -5.24 -14.59
C ARG A 511 -15.36 -4.31 -14.85
N PRO A 512 -15.39 -3.57 -15.97
CA PRO A 512 -16.51 -2.73 -16.40
C PRO A 512 -17.69 -3.56 -16.94
N THR A 513 -18.18 -4.54 -16.17
CA THR A 513 -19.38 -5.32 -16.55
C THR A 513 -20.64 -4.55 -16.20
N LYS A 514 -21.74 -4.82 -16.91
CA LYS A 514 -23.07 -4.24 -16.61
C LYS A 514 -23.42 -4.41 -15.13
N LYS A 515 -23.19 -5.61 -14.58
CA LYS A 515 -23.46 -5.92 -13.18
C LYS A 515 -22.64 -5.04 -12.23
N ASN A 516 -21.33 -4.93 -12.45
CA ASN A 516 -20.43 -4.15 -11.60
C ASN A 516 -20.76 -2.64 -11.65
N ILE A 517 -20.99 -2.10 -12.85
CA ILE A 517 -21.33 -0.68 -13.02
C ILE A 517 -22.67 -0.37 -12.35
N CYS A 518 -23.71 -1.18 -12.55
CA CYS A 518 -24.99 -1.00 -11.87
C CYS A 518 -24.84 -1.08 -10.34
N SER A 519 -24.05 -2.01 -9.82
CA SER A 519 -23.78 -2.15 -8.38
C SER A 519 -23.06 -0.94 -7.76
N CYS A 520 -22.38 -0.09 -8.55
CA CYS A 520 -21.79 1.17 -8.07
C CYS A 520 -22.83 2.25 -7.74
N PHE A 521 -24.07 2.12 -8.25
CA PHE A 521 -25.13 3.12 -8.12
C PHE A 521 -26.38 2.60 -7.40
N VAL A 522 -26.37 1.38 -6.87
CA VAL A 522 -27.43 0.87 -6.00
C VAL A 522 -27.60 1.79 -4.79
N GLY A 523 -28.85 2.06 -4.42
CA GLY A 523 -29.23 2.97 -3.34
C GLY A 523 -29.29 4.45 -3.77
N THR A 524 -28.97 4.78 -5.02
CA THR A 524 -29.08 6.15 -5.56
C THR A 524 -30.38 6.37 -6.35
N SER A 525 -30.70 7.63 -6.63
CA SER A 525 -31.86 8.00 -7.47
C SER A 525 -31.79 7.50 -8.92
N ILE A 526 -30.64 6.96 -9.37
CA ILE A 526 -30.44 6.49 -10.76
C ILE A 526 -30.32 4.99 -10.89
N GLU A 527 -30.40 4.22 -9.79
CA GLU A 527 -30.17 2.77 -9.77
C GLU A 527 -30.86 2.03 -10.94
N ASN A 528 -32.14 2.33 -11.19
CA ASN A 528 -32.93 1.68 -12.24
C ASN A 528 -32.70 2.23 -13.66
N LYS A 529 -31.88 3.28 -13.82
CA LYS A 529 -31.61 3.94 -15.11
C LYS A 529 -30.20 3.69 -15.63
N VAL A 530 -29.31 3.11 -14.82
CA VAL A 530 -27.89 2.92 -15.19
C VAL A 530 -27.76 2.05 -16.44
N SER A 531 -28.57 0.98 -16.53
CA SER A 531 -28.61 0.11 -17.71
C SER A 531 -28.93 0.91 -18.99
N ASP A 532 -30.00 1.69 -18.96
CA ASP A 532 -30.44 2.45 -20.14
C ASP A 532 -29.42 3.52 -20.53
N ILE A 533 -28.75 4.13 -19.54
CA ILE A 533 -27.67 5.09 -19.77
C ILE A 533 -26.48 4.41 -20.44
N LEU A 534 -26.09 3.20 -20.01
CA LEU A 534 -25.01 2.44 -20.63
C LEU A 534 -25.34 2.09 -22.08
N ASP A 535 -26.56 1.62 -22.33
CA ASP A 535 -27.02 1.28 -23.68
C ASP A 535 -27.02 2.52 -24.60
N ASP A 536 -27.42 3.70 -24.09
CA ASP A 536 -27.33 4.97 -24.82
C ASP A 536 -25.88 5.39 -25.11
N LEU A 537 -24.97 5.29 -24.12
CA LEU A 537 -23.56 5.61 -24.31
C LEU A 537 -22.90 4.72 -25.36
N VAL A 538 -23.28 3.44 -25.43
CA VAL A 538 -22.84 2.52 -26.48
C VAL A 538 -23.41 2.94 -27.84
N ASN A 539 -24.71 3.21 -27.93
CA ASN A 539 -25.35 3.62 -29.17
C ASN A 539 -24.77 4.92 -29.74
N LYS A 540 -24.31 5.83 -28.88
CA LYS A 540 -23.65 7.07 -29.27
C LYS A 540 -22.14 6.94 -29.50
N GLY A 541 -21.59 5.73 -29.35
CA GLY A 541 -20.17 5.44 -29.60
C GLY A 541 -19.21 5.93 -28.53
N ALA A 542 -19.71 6.37 -27.36
CA ALA A 542 -18.86 6.73 -26.23
C ALA A 542 -18.26 5.50 -25.54
N LEU A 543 -18.92 4.34 -25.64
CA LEU A 543 -18.44 3.04 -25.14
C LEU A 543 -18.67 1.97 -26.20
N GLY A 544 -17.85 0.91 -26.17
CA GLY A 544 -18.12 -0.35 -26.86
C GLY A 544 -18.75 -1.36 -25.91
N SER A 545 -19.43 -2.37 -26.45
CA SER A 545 -19.99 -3.49 -25.68
C SER A 545 -19.58 -4.84 -26.26
N ILE A 546 -19.20 -5.77 -25.40
CA ILE A 546 -18.88 -7.16 -25.73
C ILE A 546 -19.83 -8.06 -24.92
N GLU A 547 -20.65 -8.84 -25.61
CA GLU A 547 -21.55 -9.82 -24.99
C GLU A 547 -20.80 -11.11 -24.65
N ASP A 548 -20.90 -11.56 -23.38
CA ASP A 548 -20.40 -12.86 -22.92
C ASP A 548 -21.60 -13.69 -22.43
N LEU A 549 -21.87 -14.81 -23.11
CA LEU A 549 -23.04 -15.68 -22.90
C LEU A 549 -23.22 -16.14 -21.45
N ASP A 550 -22.12 -16.29 -20.69
CA ASP A 550 -22.17 -16.78 -19.31
C ASP A 550 -22.02 -15.68 -18.25
N LYS A 551 -21.57 -14.47 -18.63
CA LYS A 551 -21.10 -13.45 -17.67
C LYS A 551 -21.65 -12.04 -17.91
N GLY A 552 -22.48 -11.88 -18.94
CA GLY A 552 -23.16 -10.63 -19.28
C GLY A 552 -22.28 -9.63 -20.03
N THR A 553 -22.85 -8.47 -20.32
CA THR A 553 -22.23 -7.41 -21.13
C THR A 553 -21.02 -6.78 -20.44
N LEU A 554 -19.88 -6.75 -21.14
CA LEU A 554 -18.67 -6.02 -20.78
C LEU A 554 -18.58 -4.72 -21.60
N TYR A 555 -18.37 -3.59 -20.94
CA TYR A 555 -18.17 -2.31 -21.61
C TYR A 555 -16.68 -2.00 -21.77
N VAL A 556 -16.29 -1.44 -22.91
CA VAL A 556 -14.88 -1.14 -23.22
C VAL A 556 -14.72 0.26 -23.79
N MET A 557 -13.54 0.85 -23.63
CA MET A 557 -13.18 2.09 -24.32
C MET A 557 -13.16 1.83 -25.83
N THR A 558 -13.83 2.68 -26.61
CA THR A 558 -13.69 2.66 -28.07
C THR A 558 -12.33 3.26 -28.43
N THR A 559 -11.39 2.44 -28.91
CA THR A 559 -10.20 2.97 -29.56
C THR A 559 -10.61 3.73 -30.82
N ALA A 560 -10.02 4.92 -31.03
CA ALA A 560 -10.41 5.90 -32.04
C ALA A 560 -10.80 5.25 -33.38
N LEU A 561 -11.98 5.65 -33.89
CA LEU A 561 -12.57 5.30 -35.19
C LEU A 561 -12.46 3.80 -35.53
N HIS A 562 -13.49 3.03 -35.14
CA HIS A 562 -13.74 1.75 -35.78
C HIS A 562 -13.85 1.96 -37.30
N ASP A 563 -12.82 1.55 -38.01
CA ASP A 563 -12.84 1.36 -39.44
C ASP A 563 -13.82 0.22 -39.73
N LYS A 564 -15.11 0.58 -39.86
CA LYS A 564 -16.19 -0.36 -40.16
C LYS A 564 -15.87 -1.18 -41.40
N GLU A 565 -15.15 -0.62 -42.38
CA GLU A 565 -14.73 -1.38 -43.57
C GLU A 565 -13.75 -2.48 -43.20
N ARG A 566 -12.77 -2.21 -42.33
CA ARG A 566 -11.82 -3.25 -41.88
C ARG A 566 -12.49 -4.35 -41.09
N LEU A 567 -13.46 -4.01 -40.24
CA LEU A 567 -14.22 -4.99 -39.43
C LEU A 567 -15.11 -5.85 -40.31
N THR A 568 -15.86 -5.25 -41.25
CA THR A 568 -16.63 -5.98 -42.26
C THR A 568 -15.74 -6.88 -43.12
N LYS A 569 -14.55 -6.39 -43.50
CA LYS A 569 -13.58 -7.18 -44.27
C LYS A 569 -13.06 -8.38 -43.49
N MET A 570 -12.78 -8.23 -42.20
CA MET A 570 -12.39 -9.35 -41.33
C MET A 570 -13.53 -10.37 -41.15
N GLU A 571 -14.78 -9.92 -41.03
CA GLU A 571 -15.94 -10.81 -41.00
C GLU A 571 -16.13 -11.57 -42.32
N GLU A 572 -15.97 -10.90 -43.46
CA GLU A 572 -16.00 -11.53 -44.78
C GLU A 572 -14.87 -12.54 -44.98
N ASP A 573 -13.66 -12.19 -44.56
CA ASP A 573 -12.48 -13.07 -44.62
C ASP A 573 -12.66 -14.30 -43.71
N ALA A 574 -13.24 -14.13 -42.52
CA ALA A 574 -13.59 -15.24 -41.63
C ALA A 574 -14.66 -16.15 -42.27
N ARG A 575 -15.72 -15.58 -42.85
CA ARG A 575 -16.77 -16.35 -43.57
C ARG A 575 -16.21 -17.11 -44.78
N ARG A 576 -15.19 -16.57 -45.46
CA ARG A 576 -14.51 -17.25 -46.58
C ARG A 576 -13.56 -18.35 -46.11
N THR A 577 -12.87 -18.13 -44.99
CA THR A 577 -11.87 -19.07 -44.43
C THR A 577 -12.51 -20.28 -43.77
N PHE A 578 -13.70 -20.08 -43.19
CA PHE A 578 -14.50 -21.09 -42.48
C PHE A 578 -15.90 -21.23 -43.11
N PRO A 579 -16.02 -21.74 -44.35
CA PRO A 579 -17.32 -22.02 -44.94
C PRO A 579 -18.06 -23.11 -44.16
N PHE A 580 -19.38 -23.08 -44.23
CA PHE A 580 -20.28 -23.97 -43.49
C PHE A 580 -19.91 -25.44 -43.68
N GLU A 581 -19.63 -25.84 -44.92
CA GLU A 581 -19.28 -27.21 -45.30
C GLU A 581 -17.98 -27.66 -44.64
N LYS A 582 -17.00 -26.75 -44.51
CA LYS A 582 -15.72 -27.05 -43.86
C LYS A 582 -15.88 -27.27 -42.37
N LEU A 583 -16.73 -26.49 -41.71
CA LEU A 583 -17.01 -26.64 -40.28
C LEU A 583 -17.71 -27.97 -39.96
N ILE A 584 -18.61 -28.42 -40.84
CA ILE A 584 -19.37 -29.67 -40.66
C ILE A 584 -18.51 -30.92 -40.93
N VAL A 585 -17.61 -30.87 -41.90
CA VAL A 585 -16.81 -32.03 -42.34
C VAL A 585 -15.51 -32.20 -41.53
N ASP A 586 -14.91 -31.11 -41.07
CA ASP A 586 -13.65 -31.15 -40.31
C ASP A 586 -13.90 -31.65 -38.88
N THR A 587 -13.33 -32.83 -38.58
CA THR A 587 -13.48 -33.52 -37.29
C THR A 587 -12.84 -32.76 -36.12
N GLY A 588 -12.00 -31.75 -36.40
CA GLY A 588 -11.42 -30.86 -35.39
C GLY A 588 -12.42 -29.95 -34.67
N TYR A 589 -13.58 -29.67 -35.28
CA TYR A 589 -14.61 -28.80 -34.68
C TYR A 589 -15.68 -29.55 -33.85
N ASP A 590 -15.68 -30.89 -33.89
CA ASP A 590 -16.50 -31.79 -33.03
C ASP A 590 -18.01 -31.44 -32.97
N ILE A 591 -18.58 -30.94 -34.07
CA ILE A 591 -19.98 -30.45 -34.12
C ILE A 591 -20.99 -31.57 -33.85
N THR A 592 -20.66 -32.82 -34.19
CA THR A 592 -21.56 -33.98 -34.05
C THR A 592 -21.67 -34.49 -32.61
N LYS A 593 -20.82 -34.01 -31.68
CA LYS A 593 -20.76 -34.49 -30.29
C LYS A 593 -22.09 -34.42 -29.55
N GLN A 594 -22.84 -33.34 -29.76
CA GLN A 594 -24.12 -33.11 -29.09
C GLN A 594 -25.23 -34.05 -29.58
N PHE A 595 -25.01 -34.70 -30.72
CA PHE A 595 -25.99 -35.57 -31.36
C PHE A 595 -25.61 -37.05 -31.26
N ILE A 596 -24.59 -37.40 -30.47
CA ILE A 596 -24.18 -38.79 -30.29
C ILE A 596 -25.29 -39.56 -29.53
N PRO A 597 -25.80 -40.69 -30.05
CA PRO A 597 -26.76 -41.52 -29.35
C PRO A 597 -26.24 -41.98 -27.99
N THR A 598 -27.14 -42.24 -27.04
CA THR A 598 -26.76 -42.72 -25.71
C THR A 598 -26.58 -44.24 -25.66
N ASP A 599 -25.88 -44.73 -24.64
CA ASP A 599 -25.69 -46.16 -24.33
C ASP A 599 -25.13 -47.00 -25.50
N TYR A 600 -25.63 -48.23 -25.68
CA TYR A 600 -25.12 -49.20 -26.64
C TYR A 600 -25.23 -48.73 -28.10
N LEU A 601 -26.14 -47.79 -28.39
CA LEU A 601 -26.32 -47.24 -29.74
C LEU A 601 -25.11 -46.42 -30.19
N LYS A 602 -24.37 -45.78 -29.28
CA LYS A 602 -23.17 -45.00 -29.67
C LYS A 602 -22.05 -45.85 -30.27
N TYR A 603 -22.00 -47.13 -29.93
CA TYR A 603 -21.02 -48.09 -30.46
C TYR A 603 -21.49 -48.78 -31.74
N ARG A 604 -22.79 -48.68 -32.04
CA ARG A 604 -23.39 -49.28 -33.24
C ARG A 604 -23.66 -48.24 -34.33
N CYS A 605 -24.02 -47.01 -33.99
CA CYS A 605 -24.30 -45.95 -34.94
C CYS A 605 -23.01 -45.19 -35.28
N ARG A 606 -22.55 -45.33 -36.52
CA ARG A 606 -21.47 -44.50 -37.06
C ARG A 606 -22.08 -43.23 -37.64
N ILE A 607 -21.91 -42.11 -36.94
CA ILE A 607 -22.46 -40.82 -37.36
C ILE A 607 -21.57 -40.22 -38.43
N ILE A 608 -22.18 -39.89 -39.57
CA ILE A 608 -21.52 -39.24 -40.70
C ILE A 608 -22.24 -37.90 -40.91
N PRO A 609 -21.58 -36.77 -40.61
CA PRO A 609 -22.15 -35.46 -40.90
C PRO A 609 -22.14 -35.23 -42.41
N VAL A 610 -23.29 -34.86 -42.95
CA VAL A 610 -23.46 -34.50 -44.36
C VAL A 610 -24.11 -33.14 -44.48
N THR A 611 -23.87 -32.51 -45.62
CA THR A 611 -24.48 -31.27 -46.08
C THR A 611 -25.24 -31.56 -47.38
N PRO A 612 -26.19 -30.72 -47.79
CA PRO A 612 -26.90 -30.89 -49.06
C PRO A 612 -25.96 -31.05 -50.26
N SER A 613 -24.77 -30.42 -50.21
CA SER A 613 -23.74 -30.50 -51.25
C SER A 613 -22.99 -31.83 -51.34
N ASN A 614 -22.78 -32.55 -50.23
CA ASN A 614 -21.97 -33.78 -50.20
C ASN A 614 -22.76 -35.05 -49.82
N ALA A 615 -24.06 -34.92 -49.52
CA ALA A 615 -24.89 -36.04 -49.10
C ALA A 615 -24.92 -37.21 -50.11
N ARG A 616 -24.73 -36.94 -51.41
CA ARG A 616 -24.68 -37.98 -52.46
C ARG A 616 -23.32 -38.64 -52.62
N SER A 617 -22.22 -37.96 -52.28
CA SER A 617 -20.87 -38.54 -52.37
C SER A 617 -20.54 -39.40 -51.16
N GLU A 618 -21.12 -39.07 -50.00
CA GLU A 618 -20.91 -39.79 -48.73
C GLU A 618 -21.76 -41.07 -48.60
N THR A 619 -22.57 -41.44 -49.59
CA THR A 619 -23.37 -42.69 -49.53
C THR A 619 -22.58 -43.96 -49.84
N GLU A 620 -21.36 -43.85 -50.36
CA GLU A 620 -20.48 -44.98 -50.70
C GLU A 620 -19.49 -45.28 -49.56
N ILE A 621 -19.98 -45.83 -48.44
CA ILE A 621 -19.14 -46.12 -47.25
C ILE A 621 -19.04 -47.63 -47.01
N ILE A 622 -17.82 -48.10 -46.72
CA ILE A 622 -17.55 -49.46 -46.26
C ILE A 622 -17.75 -49.52 -44.74
N ILE A 623 -18.61 -50.43 -44.29
CA ILE A 623 -19.08 -50.51 -42.90
C ILE A 623 -18.77 -51.90 -42.33
N GLU A 624 -18.35 -51.94 -41.08
CA GLU A 624 -18.13 -53.20 -40.35
C GLU A 624 -19.46 -53.91 -40.05
N ALA A 625 -19.45 -55.24 -40.00
CA ALA A 625 -20.67 -56.08 -39.88
C ALA A 625 -21.60 -55.75 -38.70
N ASN A 626 -21.13 -55.02 -37.69
CA ASN A 626 -21.89 -54.65 -36.49
C ASN A 626 -22.25 -53.15 -36.40
N GLN A 627 -21.95 -52.34 -37.41
CA GLN A 627 -22.24 -50.91 -37.44
C GLN A 627 -23.44 -50.56 -38.34
N ILE A 628 -24.17 -49.50 -37.96
CA ILE A 628 -25.29 -48.91 -38.68
C ILE A 628 -24.84 -47.50 -39.12
N PRO A 629 -24.78 -47.20 -40.44
CA PRO A 629 -24.48 -45.85 -40.90
C PRO A 629 -25.63 -44.92 -40.51
N THR A 630 -25.31 -43.79 -39.89
CA THR A 630 -26.30 -42.78 -39.50
C THR A 630 -25.87 -41.44 -40.06
N PHE A 631 -26.63 -40.92 -41.02
CA PHE A 631 -26.31 -39.65 -41.68
C PHE A 631 -27.07 -38.51 -41.03
N TYR A 632 -26.34 -37.48 -40.57
CA TYR A 632 -26.94 -36.25 -40.07
C TYR A 632 -26.76 -35.14 -41.08
N LEU A 633 -27.88 -34.68 -41.65
CA LEU A 633 -27.91 -33.60 -42.62
C LEU A 633 -27.95 -32.26 -41.89
N PHE A 634 -26.91 -31.46 -42.08
CA PHE A 634 -26.84 -30.09 -41.60
C PHE A 634 -27.06 -29.15 -42.80
N ALA A 635 -28.09 -28.31 -42.70
CA ALA A 635 -28.41 -27.28 -43.69
C ALA A 635 -28.25 -25.89 -43.06
N LYS A 636 -27.88 -24.90 -43.87
CA LYS A 636 -27.62 -23.54 -43.40
C LYS A 636 -28.91 -22.77 -43.09
N ASN A 637 -30.00 -23.13 -43.74
CA ASN A 637 -31.32 -22.52 -43.58
C ASN A 637 -32.40 -23.52 -44.04
N GLU A 638 -33.67 -23.22 -43.75
CA GLU A 638 -34.81 -24.12 -44.06
C GLU A 638 -35.07 -24.34 -45.56
N ALA A 639 -34.52 -23.49 -46.44
CA ALA A 639 -34.72 -23.62 -47.88
C ALA A 639 -33.69 -24.55 -48.56
N GLU A 640 -32.56 -24.81 -47.89
CA GLU A 640 -31.53 -25.80 -48.27
C GLU A 640 -31.81 -27.16 -47.63
#